data_AF-R1EQD1-F1
#
_entry.id   AF-R1EQD1-F1
#
_cell.length_a   1.000
_cell.length_b   1.000
_cell.length_c   1.000
_cell.angle_alpha   90.00
_cell.angle_beta   90.00
_cell.angle_gamma   90.00
#
_symmetry.space_group_name_H-M   'P 1'
#
loop_
_entity.id
_entity.type
_entity.pdbx_description
1 polymer ?
#
loop_
_entity_poly.entity_id
_entity_poly.type
_entity_poly.pdbx_seq_one_letter_code
_entity_poly.pdbx_strand_id
1 'polypeptide(L)'
;MEALLPVYEEAAVSRFYNDALVAAVESVVAALPPGRLLCVIEVGAGTGGTAASVLPSLELSCARYTFTDVSEVFLRQAEPRFARFARFLQYELLNIDADPRLQGFAAAQFDVAVATNVLHATPFIRHTLRNCRRLLRPGGLLLVNEALATSAFAQITFGLTDGWWLFA
;
A
#
# COMPACT_ATOMS: atom_id res chain seq x y z
N MET A 1 6.89 -9.75 -11.79
CA MET A 1 6.88 -8.28 -11.68
C MET A 1 6.79 -7.60 -13.05
N GLU A 2 7.68 -7.93 -14.00
CA GLU A 2 7.74 -7.25 -15.32
C GLU A 2 6.41 -7.16 -16.07
N ALA A 3 5.58 -8.21 -16.09
CA ALA A 3 4.29 -8.17 -16.78
C ALA A 3 3.25 -7.25 -16.11
N LEU A 4 3.48 -6.84 -14.86
CA LEU A 4 2.53 -6.06 -14.04
C LEU A 4 2.91 -4.58 -13.91
N LEU A 5 4.21 -4.23 -14.02
CA LEU A 5 4.65 -2.83 -13.96
C LEU A 5 4.03 -1.95 -15.05
N PRO A 6 3.91 -2.42 -16.32
CA PRO A 6 3.21 -1.66 -17.35
C PRO A 6 1.76 -1.33 -16.99
N VAL A 7 1.13 -2.15 -16.14
CA VAL A 7 -0.25 -1.95 -15.69
C VAL A 7 -0.30 -1.03 -14.47
N TYR A 8 0.45 -1.31 -13.41
CA TYR A 8 0.30 -0.64 -12.11
C TYR A 8 1.20 0.60 -11.91
N GLU A 9 2.13 0.87 -12.83
CA GLU A 9 3.07 1.97 -12.72
C GLU A 9 3.16 2.79 -14.01
N GLU A 10 3.29 2.14 -15.17
CA GLU A 10 3.57 2.85 -16.43
C GLU A 10 2.31 3.15 -17.25
N ALA A 11 1.17 2.55 -16.95
CA ALA A 11 -0.08 2.89 -17.64
C ALA A 11 -0.44 4.35 -17.33
N ALA A 12 -0.97 5.08 -18.32
CA ALA A 12 -1.37 6.49 -18.12
C ALA A 12 -2.37 6.64 -16.96
N VAL A 13 -3.31 5.70 -16.84
CA VAL A 13 -4.29 5.68 -15.73
C VAL A 13 -3.62 5.46 -14.37
N SER A 14 -2.64 4.56 -14.30
CA SER A 14 -1.95 4.23 -13.05
C SER A 14 -1.00 5.33 -12.62
N ARG A 15 -0.26 5.95 -13.56
CA ARG A 15 0.50 7.18 -13.27
C ARG A 15 -0.40 8.27 -12.70
N PHE A 16 -1.53 8.55 -13.35
CA PHE A 16 -2.46 9.58 -12.88
C PHE A 16 -2.92 9.33 -11.44
N TYR A 17 -3.35 8.11 -11.11
CA TYR A 17 -3.82 7.81 -9.76
C TYR A 17 -2.67 7.70 -8.73
N ASN A 18 -1.49 7.25 -9.14
CA ASN A 18 -0.30 7.30 -8.30
C ASN A 18 0.11 8.75 -8.00
N ASP A 19 0.05 9.66 -8.98
CA ASP A 19 0.32 11.08 -8.78
C ASP A 19 -0.72 11.73 -7.85
N ALA A 20 -2.00 11.37 -8.00
CA ALA A 20 -3.06 11.82 -7.08
C ALA A 20 -2.82 11.33 -5.64
N LEU A 21 -2.34 10.09 -5.48
CA LEU A 21 -1.97 9.54 -4.19
C LEU A 21 -0.75 10.26 -3.60
N VAL A 22 0.27 10.57 -4.41
CA VAL A 22 1.42 11.38 -3.99
C VAL A 22 0.96 12.74 -3.50
N ALA A 23 0.09 13.44 -4.23
CA ALA A 23 -0.46 14.72 -3.81
C ALA A 23 -1.23 14.63 -2.47
N ALA A 24 -1.94 13.52 -2.24
CA ALA A 24 -2.60 13.27 -0.95
C ALA A 24 -1.58 13.07 0.19
N VAL A 25 -0.52 12.29 -0.04
CA VAL A 25 0.57 12.09 0.93
C VAL A 25 1.29 13.40 1.25
N GLU A 26 1.62 14.19 0.22
CA GLU A 26 2.25 15.50 0.38
C GLU A 26 1.36 16.47 1.17
N SER A 27 0.05 16.43 0.97
CA SER A 27 -0.91 17.20 1.76
C SER A 27 -0.90 16.80 3.24
N VAL A 28 -0.76 15.50 3.54
CA VAL A 28 -0.60 15.02 4.92
C VAL A 28 0.71 15.53 5.51
N VAL A 29 1.82 15.45 4.77
CA VAL A 29 3.13 15.95 5.20
C VAL A 29 3.10 17.45 5.48
N ALA A 30 2.47 18.25 4.61
CA ALA A 30 2.35 19.69 4.76
C ALA A 30 1.56 20.11 6.01
N ALA A 31 0.65 19.25 6.48
CA ALA A 31 -0.14 19.49 7.69
C ALA A 31 0.59 19.09 8.99
N LEU A 32 1.79 18.52 8.91
CA LEU A 32 2.52 18.05 10.09
C LEU A 32 3.12 19.21 10.90
N PRO A 33 3.16 19.09 12.24
CA PRO A 33 3.96 19.98 13.07
C PRO A 33 5.45 19.93 12.67
N PRO A 34 6.19 21.04 12.83
CA PRO A 34 7.63 21.07 12.56
C PRO A 34 8.38 19.95 13.30
N GLY A 35 9.25 19.24 12.57
CA GLY A 35 10.07 18.14 13.11
C GLY A 35 9.31 16.82 13.31
N ARG A 36 8.01 16.75 13.01
CA ARG A 36 7.26 15.50 13.07
C ARG A 36 7.46 14.68 11.80
N LEU A 37 7.84 13.42 11.97
CA LEU A 37 7.97 12.44 10.88
C LEU A 37 6.83 11.41 10.91
N LEU A 38 6.40 10.96 9.72
CA LEU A 38 5.36 9.94 9.53
C LEU A 38 5.88 8.53 9.76
N CYS A 39 5.01 7.67 10.31
CA CYS A 39 5.08 6.23 10.14
C CYS A 39 4.02 5.79 9.12
N VAL A 40 4.46 5.25 7.98
CA VAL A 40 3.59 4.82 6.87
C VAL A 40 3.62 3.30 6.76
N ILE A 41 2.49 2.68 6.44
CA ILE A 41 2.40 1.28 6.03
C ILE A 41 1.73 1.19 4.66
N GLU A 42 2.29 0.41 3.75
CA GLU A 42 1.66 0.08 2.46
C GLU A 42 1.16 -1.35 2.52
N VAL A 43 -0.16 -1.52 2.37
CA VAL A 43 -0.84 -2.82 2.42
C VAL A 43 -0.91 -3.39 1.01
N GLY A 44 -0.42 -4.61 0.82
CA GLY A 44 -0.39 -5.28 -0.50
C GLY A 44 0.30 -4.43 -1.56
N ALA A 45 1.52 -4.00 -1.23
CA ALA A 45 2.34 -3.16 -2.08
C ALA A 45 2.73 -3.86 -3.40
N GLY A 46 2.68 -5.19 -3.44
CA GLY A 46 2.85 -6.00 -4.64
C GLY A 46 4.15 -5.68 -5.37
N THR A 47 4.03 -5.27 -6.63
CA THR A 47 5.19 -4.92 -7.46
C THR A 47 5.93 -3.65 -7.01
N GLY A 48 5.34 -2.88 -6.09
CA GLY A 48 5.85 -1.58 -5.65
C GLY A 48 5.59 -0.44 -6.64
N GLY A 49 4.60 -0.57 -7.53
CA GLY A 49 4.25 0.50 -8.47
C GLY A 49 3.85 1.80 -7.78
N THR A 50 3.05 1.71 -6.72
CA THR A 50 2.71 2.86 -5.87
C THR A 50 3.90 3.32 -5.03
N ALA A 51 4.61 2.38 -4.38
CA ALA A 51 5.84 2.68 -3.63
C ALA A 51 6.85 3.51 -4.42
N ALA A 52 7.07 3.18 -5.70
CA ALA A 52 8.00 3.89 -6.58
C ALA A 52 7.68 5.38 -6.73
N SER A 53 6.40 5.76 -6.74
CA SER A 53 5.96 7.16 -6.77
C SER A 53 5.99 7.82 -5.40
N VAL A 54 5.60 7.10 -4.34
CA VAL A 54 5.43 7.68 -2.99
C VAL A 54 6.76 7.85 -2.25
N LEU A 55 7.67 6.89 -2.32
CA LEU A 55 8.93 6.90 -1.56
C LEU A 55 9.78 8.16 -1.75
N PRO A 56 9.96 8.70 -2.99
CA PRO A 56 10.69 9.96 -3.19
C PRO A 56 10.09 11.15 -2.44
N SER A 57 8.76 11.27 -2.38
CA SER A 57 8.06 12.39 -1.70
C SER A 57 8.23 12.36 -0.17
N LEU A 58 8.59 11.20 0.37
CA LEU A 58 8.64 10.93 1.80
C LEU A 58 10.06 10.98 2.39
N GLU A 59 11.11 11.16 1.58
CA GLU A 59 12.50 11.08 2.04
C GLU A 59 12.74 11.93 3.30
N LEU A 60 12.30 13.19 3.34
CA LEU A 60 12.61 14.08 4.48
C LEU A 60 11.55 14.08 5.58
N SER A 61 10.45 13.35 5.38
CA SER A 61 9.23 13.47 6.22
C SER A 61 8.75 12.14 6.78
N CYS A 62 9.47 11.05 6.53
CA CYS A 62 9.12 9.71 6.97
C CYS A 62 10.18 9.14 7.91
N ALA A 63 9.73 8.69 9.09
CA ALA A 63 10.57 7.97 10.05
C ALA A 63 10.68 6.50 9.66
N ARG A 64 9.56 5.94 9.17
CA ARG A 64 9.45 4.53 8.80
C ARG A 64 8.36 4.35 7.76
N TYR A 65 8.71 3.71 6.65
CA TYR A 65 7.80 3.19 5.64
C TYR A 65 7.84 1.67 5.69
N THR A 66 6.73 1.03 6.01
CA THR A 66 6.63 -0.43 6.08
C THR A 66 5.92 -0.93 4.83
N PHE A 67 6.69 -1.43 3.87
CA PHE A 67 6.22 -2.09 2.66
C PHE A 67 5.75 -3.50 3.01
N THR A 68 4.48 -3.80 2.77
CA THR A 68 3.93 -5.12 3.10
C THR A 68 3.23 -5.80 1.96
N ASP A 69 3.29 -7.12 1.96
CA ASP A 69 2.55 -7.97 1.04
C ASP A 69 2.28 -9.33 1.69
N VAL A 70 1.34 -10.10 1.16
CA VAL A 70 1.12 -11.50 1.55
C VAL A 70 2.19 -12.43 0.99
N SER A 71 2.91 -11.99 -0.05
CA SER A 71 3.90 -12.77 -0.78
C SER A 71 5.33 -12.30 -0.51
N GLU A 72 6.16 -13.21 0.03
CA GLU A 72 7.60 -12.98 0.18
C GLU A 72 8.29 -12.64 -1.14
N VAL A 73 7.77 -13.14 -2.27
CA VAL A 73 8.36 -12.90 -3.59
C VAL A 73 8.37 -11.40 -3.91
N PHE A 74 7.29 -10.69 -3.58
CA PHE A 74 7.21 -9.24 -3.80
C PHE A 74 8.16 -8.48 -2.89
N LEU A 75 8.27 -8.87 -1.61
CA LEU A 75 9.21 -8.25 -0.67
C LEU A 75 10.67 -8.39 -1.15
N ARG A 76 11.08 -9.62 -1.53
CA ARG A 76 12.44 -9.89 -2.03
C ARG A 76 12.76 -9.16 -3.33
N GLN A 77 11.78 -8.93 -4.18
CA GLN A 77 11.95 -8.16 -5.43
C GLN A 77 12.00 -6.65 -5.18
N ALA A 78 11.25 -6.15 -4.20
CA ALA A 78 11.21 -4.75 -3.82
C ALA A 78 12.52 -4.29 -3.14
N GLU A 79 13.16 -5.16 -2.35
CA GLU A 79 14.38 -4.84 -1.59
C GLU A 79 15.53 -4.26 -2.44
N PRO A 80 16.03 -4.93 -3.50
CA PRO A 80 17.06 -4.35 -4.36
C PRO A 80 16.55 -3.15 -5.16
N ARG A 81 15.26 -3.13 -5.51
CA ARG A 81 14.63 -2.06 -6.28
C ARG A 81 14.62 -0.72 -5.52
N PHE A 82 14.37 -0.76 -4.22
CA PHE A 82 14.23 0.42 -3.37
C PHE A 82 15.37 0.58 -2.37
N ALA A 83 16.54 -0.03 -2.63
CA ALA A 83 17.71 0.04 -1.77
C ALA A 83 18.16 1.48 -1.42
N ARG A 84 17.91 2.45 -2.32
CA ARG A 84 18.15 3.88 -2.06
C ARG A 84 17.40 4.40 -0.81
N PHE A 85 16.24 3.83 -0.49
CA PHE A 85 15.37 4.27 0.60
C PHE A 85 15.57 3.45 1.89
N ALA A 86 16.57 2.57 1.94
CA ALA A 86 16.80 1.63 3.05
C ALA A 86 16.94 2.28 4.45
N ARG A 87 17.22 3.60 4.52
CA ARG A 87 17.30 4.32 5.80
C ARG A 87 15.95 4.41 6.54
N PHE A 88 14.83 4.35 5.83
CA PHE A 88 13.49 4.45 6.43
C PHE A 88 12.52 3.39 5.90
N LEU A 89 12.86 2.67 4.84
CA LEU A 89 12.05 1.60 4.27
C LEU A 89 12.33 0.25 4.94
N GLN A 90 11.27 -0.46 5.31
CA GLN A 90 11.29 -1.80 5.90
C GLN A 90 10.28 -2.69 5.16
N TYR A 91 10.52 -4.00 5.16
CA TYR A 91 9.69 -4.98 4.46
C TYR A 91 9.15 -5.99 5.47
N GLU A 92 7.84 -6.23 5.45
CA GLU A 92 7.20 -7.17 6.37
C GLU A 92 6.06 -7.92 5.67
N LEU A 93 5.82 -9.18 6.04
CA LEU A 93 4.65 -9.90 5.56
C LEU A 93 3.39 -9.39 6.26
N LEU A 94 2.31 -9.18 5.51
CA LEU A 94 1.01 -8.83 6.07
C LEU A 94 -0.13 -9.40 5.23
N ASN A 95 -0.90 -10.29 5.83
CA ASN A 95 -2.25 -10.60 5.39
C ASN A 95 -3.26 -9.70 6.11
N ILE A 96 -3.80 -8.71 5.40
CA ILE A 96 -4.75 -7.74 5.97
C ILE A 96 -6.12 -8.35 6.30
N ASP A 97 -6.45 -9.52 5.75
CA ASP A 97 -7.67 -10.26 6.11
C ASP A 97 -7.53 -10.99 7.47
N ALA A 98 -6.32 -11.17 7.98
CA ALA A 98 -6.07 -11.69 9.32
C ALA A 98 -5.75 -10.57 10.33
N ASP A 99 -5.89 -10.84 11.63
CA ASP A 99 -5.58 -9.85 12.67
C ASP A 99 -4.09 -9.45 12.60
N PRO A 100 -3.76 -8.17 12.35
CA PRO A 100 -2.37 -7.76 12.21
C PRO A 100 -1.54 -7.96 13.50
N ARG A 101 -2.21 -7.99 14.66
CA ARG A 101 -1.55 -8.19 15.97
C ARG A 101 -0.98 -9.59 16.12
N LEU A 102 -1.61 -10.57 15.49
CA LEU A 102 -1.13 -11.95 15.46
C LEU A 102 0.02 -12.13 14.45
N GLN A 103 0.31 -11.10 13.64
CA GLN A 103 1.36 -11.08 12.62
C GLN A 103 2.54 -10.18 13.02
N GLY A 104 2.60 -9.73 14.28
CA GLY A 104 3.72 -8.92 14.80
C GLY A 104 3.53 -7.41 14.73
N PHE A 105 2.39 -6.91 14.23
CA PHE A 105 2.08 -5.48 14.21
C PHE A 105 1.37 -5.05 15.49
N ALA A 106 1.94 -4.10 16.24
CA ALA A 106 1.20 -3.52 17.35
C ALA A 106 0.06 -2.62 16.84
N ALA A 107 -0.96 -2.43 17.67
CA ALA A 107 -2.04 -1.51 17.33
C ALA A 107 -1.55 -0.05 17.31
N ALA A 108 -2.19 0.78 16.48
CA ALA A 108 -1.98 2.23 16.44
C ALA A 108 -0.50 2.65 16.22
N GLN A 109 0.19 2.01 15.29
CA GLN A 109 1.61 2.29 15.00
C GLN A 109 1.82 3.25 13.83
N PHE A 110 0.84 3.42 12.96
CA PHE A 110 0.98 4.15 11.69
C PHE A 110 0.12 5.41 11.67
N ASP A 111 0.67 6.47 11.09
CA ASP A 111 -0.05 7.72 10.80
C ASP A 111 -0.83 7.61 9.49
N VAL A 112 -0.26 6.89 8.50
CA VAL A 112 -0.86 6.68 7.18
C VAL A 112 -0.77 5.22 6.80
N ALA A 113 -1.86 4.67 6.27
CA ALA A 113 -1.90 3.40 5.57
C ALA A 113 -2.24 3.68 4.09
N VAL A 114 -1.44 3.14 3.17
CA VAL A 114 -1.67 3.20 1.73
C VAL A 114 -2.16 1.83 1.27
N ALA A 115 -3.20 1.79 0.44
CA ALA A 115 -3.72 0.57 -0.14
C ALA A 115 -4.14 0.83 -1.60
N THR A 116 -3.41 0.24 -2.55
CA THR A 116 -3.68 0.39 -3.99
C THR A 116 -4.10 -0.95 -4.58
N ASN A 117 -5.34 -1.05 -5.08
CA ASN A 117 -5.87 -2.25 -5.76
C ASN A 117 -5.60 -3.56 -5.00
N VAL A 118 -5.98 -3.60 -3.72
CA VAL A 118 -5.67 -4.71 -2.80
C VAL A 118 -6.85 -5.07 -1.90
N LEU A 119 -7.62 -4.09 -1.43
CA LEU A 119 -8.61 -4.35 -0.38
C LEU A 119 -9.79 -5.15 -0.93
N HIS A 120 -10.07 -5.02 -2.23
CA HIS A 120 -11.09 -5.80 -2.93
C HIS A 120 -10.75 -7.31 -2.96
N ALA A 121 -9.47 -7.68 -2.88
CA ALA A 121 -9.01 -9.06 -2.90
C ALA A 121 -9.05 -9.70 -1.50
N THR A 122 -10.09 -9.40 -0.72
CA THR A 122 -10.33 -9.96 0.62
C THR A 122 -11.77 -10.42 0.76
N PRO A 123 -12.07 -11.45 1.56
CA PRO A 123 -13.42 -12.00 1.65
C PRO A 123 -14.45 -11.05 2.25
N PHE A 124 -14.06 -10.29 3.29
CA PHE A 124 -14.98 -9.43 4.03
C PHE A 124 -14.43 -8.02 4.23
N ILE A 125 -14.84 -7.08 3.37
CA ILE A 125 -14.32 -5.70 3.39
C ILE A 125 -14.47 -5.00 4.76
N ARG A 126 -15.54 -5.30 5.52
CA ARG A 126 -15.74 -4.76 6.88
C ARG A 126 -14.72 -5.30 7.88
N HIS A 127 -14.21 -6.52 7.67
CA HIS A 127 -13.14 -7.10 8.47
C HIS A 127 -11.81 -6.44 8.08
N THR A 128 -11.50 -6.41 6.79
CA THR A 128 -10.30 -5.79 6.21
C THR A 128 -10.12 -4.34 6.66
N LEU A 129 -11.15 -3.50 6.51
CA LEU A 129 -11.09 -2.10 6.94
C LEU A 129 -10.90 -1.94 8.46
N ARG A 130 -11.40 -2.90 9.25
CA ARG A 130 -11.19 -2.91 10.71
C ARG A 130 -9.74 -3.25 11.05
N ASN A 131 -9.11 -4.13 10.29
CA ASN A 131 -7.69 -4.44 10.44
C ASN A 131 -6.82 -3.26 10.02
N CYS A 132 -7.12 -2.58 8.92
CA CYS A 132 -6.47 -1.30 8.56
C CYS A 132 -6.63 -0.28 9.68
N ARG A 133 -7.84 -0.13 10.23
CA ARG A 133 -8.10 0.80 11.35
C ARG A 133 -7.31 0.46 12.61
N ARG A 134 -7.06 -0.83 12.90
CA ARG A 134 -6.25 -1.25 14.05
C ARG A 134 -4.79 -0.84 13.93
N LEU A 135 -4.24 -0.84 12.72
CA LEU A 135 -2.87 -0.41 12.43
C LEU A 135 -2.69 1.09 12.60
N LEU A 136 -3.74 1.86 12.32
CA LEU A 136 -3.73 3.32 12.35
C LEU A 136 -3.87 3.91 13.77
N ARG A 137 -3.06 4.93 14.04
CA ARG A 137 -3.20 5.81 15.20
C ARG A 137 -4.56 6.51 15.21
N PRO A 138 -5.06 6.98 16.36
CA PRO A 138 -6.16 7.93 16.40
C PRO A 138 -5.86 9.14 15.50
N GLY A 139 -6.76 9.47 14.57
CA GLY A 139 -6.54 10.51 13.57
C GLY A 139 -5.68 10.11 12.37
N GLY A 140 -5.17 8.88 12.34
CA GLY A 140 -4.45 8.34 11.18
C GLY A 140 -5.36 8.13 9.98
N LEU A 141 -4.78 8.14 8.79
CA LEU A 141 -5.49 8.13 7.51
C LEU A 141 -5.27 6.82 6.76
N LEU A 142 -6.34 6.30 6.16
CA LEU A 142 -6.28 5.24 5.17
C LEU A 142 -6.48 5.88 3.79
N LEU A 143 -5.43 5.86 2.96
CA LEU A 143 -5.47 6.32 1.58
C LEU A 143 -5.73 5.12 0.67
N VAL A 144 -6.87 5.13 -0.02
CA VAL A 144 -7.33 4.03 -0.88
C VAL A 144 -7.30 4.47 -2.34
N ASN A 145 -6.57 3.73 -3.16
CA ASN A 145 -6.57 3.87 -4.61
C ASN A 145 -7.13 2.57 -5.23
N GLU A 146 -8.38 2.59 -5.64
CA GLU A 146 -9.10 1.38 -6.10
C GLU A 146 -9.83 1.62 -7.41
N ALA A 147 -9.83 0.59 -8.26
CA ALA A 147 -10.66 0.57 -9.45
C ALA A 147 -12.15 0.46 -9.05
N LEU A 148 -12.95 1.44 -9.49
CA LEU A 148 -14.38 1.50 -9.13
C LEU A 148 -15.32 0.90 -10.18
N ALA A 149 -14.81 0.56 -11.36
CA ALA A 149 -15.59 0.05 -12.46
C ALA A 149 -14.98 -1.24 -13.02
N THR A 150 -15.85 -2.15 -13.46
CA THR A 150 -15.43 -3.38 -14.13
C THR A 150 -14.77 -3.06 -15.47
N SER A 151 -13.65 -3.71 -15.76
CA SER A 151 -12.96 -3.62 -17.04
C SER A 151 -12.81 -5.01 -17.64
N ALA A 152 -13.10 -5.15 -18.94
CA ALA A 152 -12.89 -6.41 -19.65
C ALA A 152 -11.42 -6.87 -19.54
N PHE A 153 -10.47 -5.92 -19.66
CA PHE A 153 -9.04 -6.20 -19.49
C PHE A 153 -8.75 -6.76 -18.10
N ALA A 154 -9.27 -6.12 -17.04
CA ALA A 154 -9.05 -6.60 -15.67
C ALA A 154 -9.65 -7.99 -15.43
N GLN A 155 -10.84 -8.27 -15.99
CA GLN A 155 -11.50 -9.57 -15.86
C GLN A 155 -10.73 -10.70 -16.56
N ILE A 156 -10.20 -10.47 -17.77
CA ILE A 156 -9.45 -11.50 -18.51
C ILE A 156 -7.99 -11.63 -18.07
N THR A 157 -7.53 -10.80 -17.13
CA THR A 157 -6.16 -10.85 -16.58
C THR A 157 -6.20 -11.22 -15.09
N PHE A 158 -6.60 -10.28 -14.24
CA PHE A 158 -6.67 -10.44 -12.79
C PHE A 158 -7.84 -11.31 -12.35
N GLY A 159 -8.94 -11.34 -13.12
CA GLY A 159 -10.06 -12.25 -12.89
C GLY A 159 -9.72 -13.75 -13.03
N LEU A 160 -8.51 -14.08 -13.45
CA LEU A 160 -8.00 -15.46 -13.46
C LEU A 160 -7.28 -15.83 -12.14
N THR A 161 -7.18 -14.90 -11.18
CA THR A 161 -6.53 -15.13 -9.88
C THR A 161 -7.56 -15.43 -8.79
N ASP A 162 -7.20 -16.27 -7.83
CA ASP A 162 -8.09 -16.65 -6.71
C ASP A 162 -8.57 -15.42 -5.92
N GLY A 163 -7.68 -14.45 -5.71
CA GLY A 163 -7.96 -13.22 -4.96
C GLY A 163 -9.12 -12.40 -5.51
N TRP A 164 -9.37 -12.46 -6.81
CA TRP A 164 -10.42 -11.67 -7.48
C TRP A 164 -11.84 -12.06 -7.08
N TRP A 165 -12.02 -13.31 -6.63
CA TRP A 165 -13.34 -13.91 -6.35
C TRP A 165 -13.54 -14.25 -4.88
N LEU A 166 -12.70 -13.72 -3.98
CA LEU A 166 -12.78 -14.03 -2.55
C LEU A 166 -14.01 -13.44 -1.85
N PHE A 167 -14.63 -12.40 -2.42
CA PHE A 167 -15.76 -11.70 -1.81
C PHE A 167 -16.94 -12.65 -1.54
N ALA A 168 -17.53 -12.51 -0.35
CA ALA A 168 -18.71 -13.26 0.10
C ALA A 168 -19.93 -12.36 0.32
#